data_AF-A0A6V7HLL5-F1
#
_entry.id   AF-A0A6V7HLL5-F1
#
_cell.length_a   1.000
_cell.length_b   1.000
_cell.length_c   1.000
_cell.angle_alpha   90.00
_cell.angle_beta   90.00
_cell.angle_gamma   90.00
#
_symmetry.space_group_name_H-M   'P 1'
#
loop_
_entity.id
_entity.type
_entity.pdbx_description
1 polymer ?
#
loop_
_entity_poly.entity_id
_entity_poly.type
_entity_poly.pdbx_seq_one_letter_code
_entity_poly.pdbx_strand_id
1 'polypeptide(L)' 'MSLYLASLRQKQPEKLYSGEGVVGNVLVDPTAVIGKNCRIGPNVTIGPGVVLADGCCIKRSTILKSATIKEHSWLDG' A
#
# COMPACT_ATOMS: atom_id res chain seq x y z
N MET A 1 -1.33 -5.70 12.54
CA MET A 1 -0.11 -5.21 11.87
C MET A 1 0.12 -3.70 12.09
N SER A 2 0.06 -3.19 13.32
CA SER A 2 0.18 -1.73 13.61
C SER A 2 1.55 -1.33 14.16
N LEU A 3 2.26 -2.25 14.83
CA LEU A 3 3.53 -1.97 15.53
C LEU A 3 4.71 -1.74 14.58
N TYR A 4 4.86 -2.56 13.52
CA TYR A 4 6.00 -2.44 12.61
C TYR A 4 5.96 -1.14 11.80
N LEU A 5 4.82 -0.83 11.18
CA LEU A 5 4.65 0.39 10.40
C LEU A 5 4.69 1.66 11.27
N ALA A 6 4.16 1.60 12.50
CA ALA A 6 4.31 2.71 13.45
C ALA A 6 5.76 2.91 13.90
N SER A 7 6.52 1.82 14.12
CA SER A 7 7.94 1.90 14.46
C SER A 7 8.78 2.42 13.28
N LEU A 8 8.47 1.98 12.06
CA LEU A 8 9.08 2.51 10.82
C LEU A 8 8.83 4.01 10.68
N ARG A 9 7.61 4.50 10.95
CA ARG A 9 7.33 5.95 10.94
C ARG A 9 8.22 6.73 11.90
N GLN A 10 8.56 6.15 13.06
CA GLN A 10 9.45 6.80 14.03
C GLN A 10 10.93 6.68 13.68
N LYS A 11 11.37 5.53 13.14
CA LYS A 11 12.79 5.23 12.88
C LYS A 11 13.26 5.67 11.49
N GLN A 12 12.44 5.44 10.47
CA GLN A 12 12.75 5.71 9.06
C GLN A 12 11.47 6.06 8.28
N PRO A 13 10.93 7.27 8.47
CA PRO A 13 9.73 7.73 7.76
C PRO A 13 9.94 7.82 6.24
N GLU A 14 11.19 8.00 5.79
CA GLU A 14 11.59 8.05 4.39
C GLU A 14 11.27 6.77 3.59
N LYS A 15 11.13 5.62 4.27
CA LYS A 15 10.73 4.35 3.63
C LYS A 15 9.22 4.24 3.43
N LEU A 16 8.43 5.09 4.08
CA LEU A 16 6.98 5.09 3.91
C LEU A 16 6.62 5.78 2.62
N TYR A 17 5.74 5.13 1.87
CA TYR A 17 5.25 5.66 0.62
C TYR A 17 4.35 6.86 0.89
N SER A 18 4.60 7.95 0.17
CA SER A 18 3.95 9.25 0.36
C SER A 18 3.35 9.75 -0.96
N GLY A 19 2.62 8.87 -1.65
CA GLY A 19 1.95 9.17 -2.91
C GLY A 19 0.53 9.73 -2.77
N GLU A 20 -0.05 10.10 -3.90
CA GLU A 20 -1.45 10.51 -4.00
C GLU A 20 -2.39 9.37 -3.56
N GLY A 21 -3.44 9.69 -2.80
CA GLY A 21 -4.41 8.71 -2.31
C GLY A 21 -3.92 7.80 -1.17
N VAL A 22 -2.73 8.05 -0.64
CA VAL A 22 -2.19 7.34 0.52
C VAL A 22 -2.72 7.94 1.81
N VAL A 23 -3.21 7.10 2.73
CA VAL A 23 -3.73 7.52 4.04
C VAL A 23 -3.03 6.74 5.15
N GLY A 24 -2.19 7.43 5.93
CA GLY A 24 -1.50 6.85 7.08
C GLY A 24 -0.22 6.11 6.71
N ASN A 25 0.10 5.02 7.42
CA ASN A 25 1.35 4.29 7.19
C ASN A 25 1.18 3.28 6.06
N VAL A 26 1.89 3.49 4.96
CA VAL A 26 1.92 2.56 3.84
C VAL A 26 3.37 2.28 3.44
N LEU A 27 3.69 1.00 3.29
CA LEU A 27 4.96 0.56 2.75
C LEU A 27 4.74 0.06 1.33
N VAL A 28 5.49 0.61 0.38
CA VAL A 28 5.41 0.21 -1.04
C VAL A 28 6.80 -0.12 -1.53
N ASP A 29 6.93 -1.30 -2.12
CA ASP A 29 8.14 -1.68 -2.82
C ASP A 29 8.29 -0.87 -4.12
N PRO A 30 9.50 -0.36 -4.46
CA PRO A 30 9.71 0.46 -5.66
C PRO A 30 9.41 -0.27 -6.98
N THR A 31 9.34 -1.60 -6.99
CA THR A 31 8.95 -2.39 -8.17
C THR A 31 7.43 -2.54 -8.32
N ALA A 32 6.64 -2.08 -7.35
CA ALA A 32 5.18 -2.14 -7.42
C ALA A 32 4.64 -1.03 -8.34
N VAL A 33 3.61 -1.38 -9.11
CA VAL A 33 2.91 -0.47 -10.01
C VAL A 33 1.57 -0.11 -9.39
N ILE A 34 1.35 1.19 -9.16
CA ILE A 34 0.10 1.71 -8.61
C ILE A 34 -0.63 2.51 -9.69
N GLY A 35 -1.88 2.13 -9.96
CA GLY A 35 -2.79 2.83 -10.84
C GLY A 35 -3.23 4.20 -10.31
N LYS A 36 -4.05 4.90 -11.09
CA LYS A 36 -4.62 6.21 -10.77
C LYS A 36 -5.84 6.06 -9.87
N ASN A 37 -6.14 7.10 -9.10
CA ASN A 37 -7.30 7.15 -8.19
C ASN A 37 -7.35 6.01 -7.15
N CYS A 38 -6.21 5.39 -6.84
CA CYS A 38 -6.13 4.38 -5.80
C CYS A 38 -6.17 5.03 -4.42
N ARG A 39 -6.88 4.43 -3.47
CA ARG A 39 -6.82 4.78 -2.04
C ARG A 39 -6.15 3.68 -1.26
N ILE A 40 -5.02 3.99 -0.64
CA ILE A 40 -4.18 2.99 0.02
C ILE A 40 -3.93 3.41 1.46
N GLY A 41 -4.37 2.61 2.42
CA GLY A 41 -4.12 2.80 3.84
C GLY A 41 -5.38 2.98 4.69
N PRO A 42 -5.24 2.97 6.03
CA PRO A 42 -3.97 2.88 6.77
C PRO A 42 -3.46 1.44 6.96
N ASN A 43 -2.16 1.33 7.28
CA ASN A 43 -1.44 0.10 7.60
C ASN A 43 -1.40 -0.92 6.47
N VAL A 44 -1.03 -0.47 5.27
CA VAL A 44 -0.93 -1.31 4.09
C VAL A 44 0.53 -1.57 3.72
N THR A 45 0.83 -2.79 3.30
CA THR A 45 2.15 -3.16 2.77
C THR A 45 1.99 -3.75 1.39
N ILE A 46 2.76 -3.24 0.43
CA ILE A 46 2.76 -3.67 -0.96
C ILE A 46 4.13 -4.30 -1.26
N GLY A 47 4.12 -5.59 -1.57
CA GLY A 47 5.32 -6.34 -1.93
C GLY A 47 5.83 -6.04 -3.35
N PRO A 48 7.00 -6.61 -3.70
CA PRO A 48 7.62 -6.41 -5.00
C PRO A 48 6.81 -7.03 -6.14
N GLY A 49 6.80 -6.34 -7.29
CA GLY A 49 6.11 -6.77 -8.52
C GLY A 49 4.58 -6.84 -8.38
N VAL A 50 4.01 -6.15 -7.40
CA VAL A 50 2.56 -6.03 -7.26
C VAL A 50 2.02 -5.03 -8.29
N VAL A 51 0.88 -5.36 -8.89
CA VAL A 51 0.18 -4.49 -9.84
C VAL A 51 -1.18 -4.13 -9.28
N LEU A 52 -1.39 -2.83 -9.06
CA LEU A 52 -2.66 -2.24 -8.66
C LEU A 52 -3.27 -1.49 -9.84
N ALA A 53 -4.45 -1.91 -10.25
CA ALA A 53 -5.23 -1.20 -11.27
C ALA A 53 -5.90 0.07 -10.71
N ASP A 54 -6.55 0.82 -11.59
CA ASP A 54 -7.15 2.11 -11.26
C ASP A 54 -8.35 1.97 -10.30
N GLY A 55 -8.52 2.95 -9.40
CA GLY A 55 -9.67 3.04 -8.50
C GLY A 55 -9.73 1.99 -7.38
N CYS A 56 -8.63 1.27 -7.13
CA CYS A 56 -8.57 0.30 -6.03
C CYS A 56 -8.58 0.98 -4.66
N CYS A 57 -9.25 0.37 -3.69
CA CYS A 57 -9.25 0.78 -2.29
C CYS A 57 -8.68 -0.33 -1.41
N ILE A 58 -7.53 -0.10 -0.77
CA ILE A 58 -6.88 -1.08 0.11
C ILE A 58 -6.71 -0.50 1.50
N LYS A 59 -7.16 -1.22 2.53
CA LYS A 59 -7.02 -0.82 3.92
C LYS A 59 -6.58 -2.01 4.77
N ARG A 60 -5.69 -1.77 5.74
CA ARG A 60 -5.18 -2.75 6.73
C ARG A 60 -4.75 -4.10 6.15
N SER A 61 -4.28 -4.13 4.91
CA SER A 61 -4.00 -5.35 4.16
C SER A 61 -2.53 -5.45 3.79
N THR A 62 -2.04 -6.68 3.64
CA THR A 62 -0.68 -6.96 3.15
C THR A 62 -0.78 -7.66 1.81
N ILE A 63 -0.27 -7.03 0.76
CA ILE A 63 -0.27 -7.57 -0.59
C ILE A 63 1.09 -8.23 -0.84
N LEU A 64 1.05 -9.54 -1.10
CA LEU A 64 2.25 -10.35 -1.33
C LEU A 64 2.81 -10.13 -2.74
N LYS A 65 4.08 -10.53 -2.93
CA LYS A 65 4.80 -10.37 -4.20
C LYS A 65 3.98 -10.93 -5.37
N SER A 66 4.08 -10.27 -6.53
CA SER A 66 3.44 -10.71 -7.79
C SER A 66 1.91 -10.80 -7.74
N ALA A 67 1.26 -10.19 -6.75
CA ALA A 67 -0.20 -10.10 -6.73
C ALA A 67 -0.69 -9.04 -7.73
N THR A 68 -1.84 -9.31 -8.36
CA THR A 68 -2.50 -8.39 -9.27
C THR A 68 -3.90 -8.08 -8.74
N ILE A 69 -4.17 -6.81 -8.45
CA ILE A 69 -5.48 -6.33 -8.02
C ILE A 69 -6.14 -5.62 -9.19
N LYS A 70 -7.37 -6.05 -9.51
CA LYS A 70 -8.16 -5.50 -10.62
C LYS A 70 -8.82 -4.17 -10.24
N GLU A 71 -9.22 -3.43 -11.27
CA GLU A 71 -9.88 -2.14 -11.15
C GLU A 71 -11.11 -2.19 -10.24
N HIS A 72 -11.37 -1.09 -9.52
CA HIS A 72 -12.50 -0.96 -8.59
C HIS A 72 -12.57 -2.02 -7.47
N SER A 73 -11.48 -2.75 -7.22
CA SER A 73 -11.43 -3.70 -6.11
C SER A 73 -11.34 -2.99 -4.77
N TRP A 74 -12.17 -3.42 -3.82
CA TRP A 74 -12.11 -3.00 -2.42
C TRP A 74 -11.58 -4.15 -1.57
N LEU A 75 -10.41 -3.94 -0.97
CA LEU A 75 -9.79 -4.82 0.01
C LEU A 75 -9.86 -4.18 1.39
N ASP A 76 -10.62 -4.80 2.28
CA ASP A 76 -10.73 -4.42 3.68
C ASP A 76 -10.47 -5.64 4.56
N GLY A 77 -9.44 -5.53 5.39
CA GLY A 77 -8.99 -6.58 6.32
C GLY A 77 -9.09 -6.17 7.78
#